data_AF-A0A2V5RNH5-F1
#
_entry.id   AF-A0A2V5RNH5-F1
#
_cell.length_a   1.000
_cell.length_b   1.000
_cell.length_c   1.000
_cell.angle_alpha   90.00
_cell.angle_beta   90.00
_cell.angle_gamma   90.00
#
_symmetry.space_group_name_H-M   'P 1'
#
loop_
_entity.id
_entity.type
_entity.pdbx_description
1 polymer ?
#
loop_
_entity_poly.entity_id
_entity_poly.type
_entity_poly.pdbx_seq_one_letter_code
_entity_poly.pdbx_strand_id
1 'polypeptide(L)'
;MRFETRYTYDFVKRFLPLDCRQILEIGCGRGELAARLLKDRYSVVAIDSDQGSVAAARRLGVDARVATWPDFDEGHFDAVLFTRSLHHIHPLDKSIRHAADSLVGRGLIIVEDFTYESTDEKTLRWFSSVIRLLEATELLIVRDEFLDKLLSRTDVMKAWRENHE
;
A
#
# COMPACT_ATOMS: atom_id res chain seq x y z
N MET A 1 7.03 -12.17 -0.89
CA MET A 1 7.50 -11.01 -0.11
C MET A 1 8.71 -10.29 -0.71
N ARG A 2 9.77 -10.95 -1.23
CA ARG A 2 10.90 -10.22 -1.86
C ARG A 2 10.58 -9.53 -3.20
N PHE A 3 9.50 -9.91 -3.89
CA PHE A 3 9.20 -9.44 -5.25
C PHE A 3 8.32 -8.19 -5.22
N GLU A 4 7.28 -8.20 -4.39
CA GLU A 4 6.30 -7.13 -4.24
C GLU A 4 6.98 -5.84 -3.77
N THR A 5 7.81 -5.93 -2.73
CA THR A 5 8.59 -4.81 -2.18
C THR A 5 9.56 -4.20 -3.20
N ARG A 6 9.96 -4.94 -4.25
CA ARG A 6 10.80 -4.37 -5.33
C ARG A 6 10.02 -3.37 -6.18
N TYR A 7 8.78 -3.67 -6.57
CA TYR A 7 7.98 -2.76 -7.41
C TYR A 7 7.63 -1.48 -6.67
N THR A 8 7.16 -1.60 -5.43
CA THR A 8 6.88 -0.42 -4.59
C THR A 8 8.14 0.43 -4.42
N TYR A 9 9.29 -0.18 -4.14
CA TYR A 9 10.55 0.55 -4.03
C TYR A 9 10.96 1.24 -5.35
N ASP A 10 10.90 0.55 -6.49
CA ASP A 10 11.28 1.11 -7.79
C ASP A 10 10.35 2.28 -8.17
N PHE A 11 9.05 2.17 -7.86
CA PHE A 11 8.08 3.25 -8.00
C PHE A 11 8.43 4.44 -7.11
N VAL A 12 8.56 4.23 -5.80
CA VAL A 12 8.87 5.30 -4.84
C VAL A 12 10.17 6.01 -5.25
N LYS A 13 11.25 5.27 -5.51
CA LYS A 13 12.55 5.82 -5.91
C LYS A 13 12.48 6.69 -7.17
N ARG A 14 11.59 6.37 -8.11
CA ARG A 14 11.40 7.16 -9.34
C ARG A 14 10.83 8.55 -9.06
N PHE A 15 10.04 8.69 -8.00
CA PHE A 15 9.32 9.93 -7.67
C PHE A 15 9.90 10.68 -6.47
N LEU A 16 10.80 10.07 -5.70
CA LEU A 16 11.48 10.78 -4.61
C LEU A 16 12.20 12.03 -5.17
N PRO A 17 12.10 13.18 -4.48
CA PRO A 17 12.89 14.37 -4.82
C PRO A 17 14.39 14.07 -4.86
N LEU A 18 15.14 14.76 -5.73
CA LEU A 18 16.59 14.57 -5.87
C LEU A 18 17.34 14.75 -4.54
N ASP A 19 16.93 15.73 -3.73
CA ASP A 19 17.55 16.05 -2.44
C ASP A 19 16.84 15.38 -1.24
N CYS A 20 15.98 14.39 -1.50
CA CYS A 20 15.22 13.71 -0.45
C CYS A 20 16.14 12.99 0.55
N ARG A 21 15.92 13.23 1.85
CA ARG A 21 16.65 12.59 2.95
C ARG A 21 15.72 11.99 3.99
N GLN A 22 14.67 12.70 4.38
CA GLN A 22 13.74 12.31 5.44
C GLN A 22 12.42 11.84 4.82
N ILE A 23 12.02 10.61 5.13
CA ILE A 23 10.82 9.97 4.59
C ILE A 23 9.95 9.51 5.76
N LEU A 24 8.66 9.80 5.68
CA LEU A 24 7.62 9.17 6.51
C LEU A 24 6.92 8.09 5.69
N GLU A 25 6.88 6.85 6.19
CA GLU A 25 6.04 5.78 5.63
C GLU A 25 4.85 5.52 6.57
N ILE A 26 3.63 5.72 6.07
CA ILE A 26 2.37 5.54 6.82
C ILE A 26 1.75 4.19 6.45
N GLY A 27 1.46 3.36 7.45
CA GLY A 27 1.00 1.99 7.24
C GLY A 27 2.13 1.11 6.71
N CYS A 28 3.30 1.17 7.36
CA CYS A 28 4.52 0.51 6.87
C CYS A 28 4.49 -1.03 6.97
N GLY A 29 3.46 -1.59 7.63
CA GLY A 29 3.35 -3.01 7.92
C GLY A 29 4.62 -3.54 8.57
N ARG A 30 5.18 -4.61 8.00
CA ARG A 30 6.38 -5.25 8.54
C ARG A 30 7.69 -4.52 8.22
N GLY A 31 7.62 -3.32 7.60
CA GLY A 31 8.76 -2.43 7.39
C GLY A 31 9.72 -2.81 6.27
N GLU A 32 9.31 -3.66 5.32
CA GLU A 32 10.21 -4.14 4.27
C GLU A 32 10.67 -3.02 3.32
N LEU A 33 9.77 -2.08 2.97
CA LEU A 33 10.12 -0.92 2.15
C LEU A 33 11.03 0.03 2.90
N ALA A 34 10.65 0.47 4.10
CA ALA A 34 11.49 1.28 4.97
C ALA A 34 12.90 0.69 5.12
N ALA A 35 13.01 -0.61 5.45
CA ALA A 35 14.31 -1.28 5.59
C ALA A 35 15.14 -1.26 4.30
N ARG A 36 14.49 -1.27 3.13
CA ARG A 36 15.18 -1.15 1.84
C ARG A 36 15.62 0.30 1.56
N LEU A 37 14.78 1.28 1.85
CA LEU A 37 15.12 2.71 1.73
C LEU A 37 16.28 3.09 2.67
N LEU A 38 16.35 2.52 3.89
CA LEU A 38 17.49 2.72 4.79
C LEU A 38 18.83 2.26 4.19
N LYS A 39 18.84 1.18 3.40
CA LYS A 39 20.06 0.71 2.72
C LYS A 39 20.58 1.70 1.68
N ASP A 40 19.70 2.53 1.14
CA ASP A 40 20.04 3.62 0.23
C ASP A 40 20.40 4.92 0.95
N ARG A 41 20.51 4.89 2.28
CA ARG A 41 20.86 6.01 3.15
C ARG A 41 19.81 7.11 3.25
N TYR A 42 18.55 6.79 2.95
CA TYR A 42 17.44 7.60 3.44
C TYR A 42 17.29 7.43 4.95
N SER A 43 16.77 8.46 5.60
CA SER A 43 16.28 8.41 6.98
C SER A 43 14.78 8.18 6.90
N VAL A 44 14.30 7.07 7.46
CA VAL A 44 12.89 6.67 7.35
C VAL A 44 12.30 6.55 8.75
N VAL A 45 11.28 7.35 9.01
CA VAL A 45 10.33 7.14 10.11
C VAL A 45 9.17 6.34 9.53
N ALA A 46 8.84 5.22 10.16
CA ALA A 46 7.78 4.34 9.69
C ALA A 46 6.71 4.21 10.77
N ILE A 47 5.43 4.34 10.43
CA ILE A 47 4.34 4.19 11.39
C ILE A 47 3.36 3.12 10.94
N ASP A 48 2.84 2.38 11.91
CA ASP A 48 1.71 1.47 11.72
C ASP A 48 0.89 1.39 13.01
N SER A 49 -0.42 1.14 12.88
CA SER A 49 -1.31 0.97 14.03
C SER A 49 -1.18 -0.43 14.65
N ASP A 50 -0.72 -1.43 13.89
CA ASP A 50 -0.52 -2.79 14.36
C ASP A 50 0.83 -2.96 15.08
N GLN A 51 0.76 -3.30 16.36
CA GLN A 51 1.94 -3.50 17.20
C GLN A 51 2.85 -4.63 16.69
N GLY A 52 2.27 -5.70 16.12
CA GLY A 52 3.02 -6.83 15.58
C GLY A 52 3.88 -6.45 14.38
N SER A 53 3.30 -5.66 13.49
CA SER A 53 3.93 -5.08 12.29
C SER A 53 5.07 -4.15 12.66
N VAL A 54 4.84 -3.21 13.59
CA VAL A 54 5.90 -2.33 14.11
C VAL A 54 7.03 -3.13 14.77
N ALA A 55 6.70 -4.15 15.57
CA ALA A 55 7.71 -5.01 16.19
C ALA A 55 8.55 -5.76 15.14
N ALA A 56 7.93 -6.20 14.02
CA ALA A 56 8.65 -6.81 12.92
C ALA A 56 9.55 -5.80 12.18
N ALA A 57 9.06 -4.60 11.90
CA ALA A 57 9.82 -3.52 11.27
C ALA A 57 11.05 -3.12 12.09
N ARG A 58 10.91 -3.00 13.42
CA ARG A 58 12.04 -2.73 14.33
C ARG A 58 13.13 -3.80 14.27
N ARG A 59 12.77 -5.07 14.10
CA ARG A 59 13.77 -6.16 13.93
C ARG A 59 14.57 -6.03 12.63
N LEU A 60 14.07 -5.28 11.65
CA LEU A 60 14.80 -4.94 10.43
C LEU A 60 15.68 -3.69 10.58
N GLY A 61 15.72 -3.07 11.76
CA GLY A 61 16.49 -1.85 12.04
C GLY A 61 15.78 -0.55 11.64
N VAL A 62 14.47 -0.60 11.39
CA VAL A 62 13.66 0.58 11.05
C VAL A 62 13.29 1.37 12.30
N ASP A 63 13.34 2.72 12.24
CA ASP A 63 12.67 3.60 13.22
C ASP A 63 11.15 3.51 13.02
N ALA A 64 10.59 2.40 13.50
CA ALA A 64 9.17 2.12 13.39
C ALA A 64 8.44 2.44 14.70
N ARG A 65 7.26 3.07 14.61
CA ARG A 65 6.47 3.55 15.75
C ARG A 65 5.03 3.08 15.64
N VAL A 66 4.46 2.72 16.79
CA VAL A 66 3.03 2.40 16.88
C VAL A 66 2.28 3.72 16.91
N ALA A 67 1.57 4.04 15.84
CA ALA A 67 0.80 5.27 15.73
C ALA A 67 -0.33 5.12 14.71
N THR A 68 -1.40 5.88 14.92
CA THR A 68 -2.52 5.99 13.99
C THR A 68 -2.37 7.29 13.21
N TRP A 69 -2.62 7.24 11.90
CA TRP A 69 -2.67 8.44 11.07
C TRP A 69 -4.13 8.91 10.93
N PRO A 70 -4.44 10.22 11.01
CA PRO A 70 -3.55 11.39 11.01
C PRO A 70 -3.14 11.93 12.40
N ASP A 71 -3.19 11.13 13.48
CA ASP A 71 -2.88 11.61 14.84
C ASP A 71 -1.38 11.73 15.14
N PHE A 72 -0.51 11.26 14.24
CA PHE A 72 0.94 11.36 14.35
C PHE A 72 1.44 12.73 13.85
N ASP A 73 2.10 13.52 14.69
CA ASP A 73 2.47 14.93 14.41
C ASP A 73 3.97 15.22 14.49
N GLU A 74 4.83 14.21 14.42
CA GLU A 74 6.26 14.39 14.60
C GLU A 74 7.01 14.68 13.29
N GLY A 75 7.55 15.89 13.20
CA GLY A 75 8.59 16.26 12.21
C GLY A 75 8.07 16.74 10.86
N HIS A 76 9.01 17.11 10.00
CA HIS A 76 8.75 17.47 8.60
C HIS A 76 9.59 16.60 7.68
N PHE A 77 8.98 16.17 6.57
CA PHE A 77 9.56 15.17 5.67
C PHE A 77 9.71 15.68 4.25
N ASP A 78 10.70 15.14 3.54
CA ASP A 78 10.88 15.36 2.10
C ASP A 78 9.89 14.50 1.28
N ALA A 79 9.45 13.38 1.85
CA ALA A 79 8.38 12.57 1.27
C ALA A 79 7.52 11.92 2.35
N VAL A 80 6.21 11.90 2.10
CA VAL A 80 5.23 11.12 2.88
C VAL A 80 4.67 10.03 1.97
N LEU A 81 4.81 8.78 2.39
CA LEU A 81 4.42 7.60 1.61
C LEU A 81 3.17 6.96 2.19
N PHE A 82 2.21 6.68 1.31
CA PHE A 82 1.13 5.73 1.57
C PHE A 82 1.30 4.54 0.62
N THR A 83 1.63 3.38 1.16
CA THR A 83 1.96 2.17 0.40
C THR A 83 0.98 1.06 0.74
N ARG A 84 -0.11 1.01 -0.02
CA ARG A 84 -1.30 0.14 0.21
C ARG A 84 -1.88 0.33 1.61
N SER A 85 -1.97 1.59 2.04
CA SER A 85 -2.45 1.97 3.37
C SER A 85 -3.54 3.04 3.36
N LEU A 86 -3.61 3.89 2.33
CA LEU A 86 -4.51 5.05 2.33
C LEU A 86 -5.98 4.64 2.32
N HIS A 87 -6.32 3.52 1.65
CA HIS A 87 -7.67 2.95 1.64
C HIS A 87 -8.19 2.48 3.02
N HIS A 88 -7.33 2.39 4.04
CA HIS A 88 -7.73 2.10 5.42
C HIS A 88 -7.90 3.35 6.30
N ILE A 89 -7.56 4.54 5.78
CA ILE A 89 -7.41 5.75 6.58
C ILE A 89 -8.56 6.72 6.31
N HIS A 90 -9.28 7.08 7.37
CA HIS A 90 -10.38 8.03 7.32
C HIS A 90 -10.31 9.07 8.45
N PRO A 91 -10.80 10.30 8.21
CA PRO A 91 -11.33 10.81 6.94
C PRO A 91 -10.21 11.22 5.97
N LEU A 92 -10.42 10.92 4.68
CA LEU A 92 -9.39 11.04 3.64
C LEU A 92 -8.91 12.50 3.44
N ASP A 93 -9.81 13.46 3.51
CA ASP A 93 -9.49 14.89 3.34
C ASP A 93 -8.55 15.38 4.45
N LYS A 94 -8.77 14.95 5.71
CA LYS A 94 -7.88 15.28 6.82
C LYS A 94 -6.55 14.55 6.69
N SER A 95 -6.57 13.29 6.28
CA SER A 95 -5.35 12.51 6.05
C SER A 95 -4.41 13.18 5.06
N ILE A 96 -4.92 13.58 3.88
CA ILE A 96 -4.12 14.21 2.83
C ILE A 96 -3.68 15.62 3.24
N ARG A 97 -4.55 16.39 3.92
CA ARG A 97 -4.19 17.71 4.43
C ARG A 97 -3.05 17.62 5.44
N HIS A 98 -3.15 16.72 6.42
CA HIS A 98 -2.10 16.51 7.41
C HIS A 98 -0.80 16.00 6.77
N ALA A 99 -0.89 15.18 5.72
CA ALA A 99 0.28 14.72 4.99
C ALA A 99 0.98 15.90 4.31
N ALA A 100 0.22 16.83 3.73
CA ALA A 100 0.76 18.04 3.12
C ALA A 100 1.39 18.98 4.15
N ASP A 101 0.76 19.15 5.32
CA ASP A 101 1.28 19.98 6.42
C ASP A 101 2.56 19.39 7.04
N SER A 102 2.76 18.07 6.92
CA SER A 102 3.96 17.36 7.36
C SER A 102 5.13 17.44 6.37
N LEU A 103 4.96 18.07 5.20
CA LEU A 103 6.04 18.21 4.21
C LEU A 103 6.87 19.47 4.43
N VAL A 104 8.14 19.39 4.05
CA VAL A 104 8.93 20.59 3.73
C VAL A 104 8.42 21.25 2.44
N GLY A 105 8.78 22.50 2.16
CA GLY A 105 8.21 23.29 1.05
C GLY A 105 8.39 22.73 -0.39
N ARG A 106 9.18 21.65 -0.58
CA ARG A 106 9.31 20.92 -1.86
C ARG A 106 9.06 19.41 -1.71
N GLY A 107 8.49 18.98 -0.59
CA GLY A 107 8.23 17.58 -0.33
C GLY A 107 7.09 17.04 -1.20
N LEU A 108 7.00 15.71 -1.28
CA LEU A 108 5.97 15.03 -2.07
C LEU A 108 5.17 14.04 -1.22
N ILE A 109 3.86 13.99 -1.46
CA ILE A 109 3.04 12.85 -1.08
C ILE A 109 3.12 11.83 -2.21
N ILE A 110 3.50 10.60 -1.90
CA ILE A 110 3.55 9.50 -2.86
C ILE A 110 2.56 8.44 -2.40
N VAL A 111 1.59 8.13 -3.25
CA VAL A 111 0.57 7.11 -2.99
C VAL A 111 0.75 5.97 -3.99
N GLU A 112 0.98 4.76 -3.48
CA GLU A 112 0.84 3.51 -4.20
C GLU A 112 -0.31 2.75 -3.55
N ASP A 113 -1.44 2.63 -4.23
CA ASP A 113 -2.62 1.96 -3.67
C ASP A 113 -3.38 1.19 -4.75
N PHE A 114 -4.36 0.39 -4.32
CA PHE A 114 -5.21 -0.36 -5.21
C PHE A 114 -6.07 0.58 -6.06
N THR A 115 -6.03 0.37 -7.38
CA THR A 115 -6.86 1.10 -8.34
C THR A 115 -7.94 0.16 -8.87
N TYR A 116 -8.86 -0.25 -8.00
CA TYR A 116 -9.91 -1.22 -8.34
C TYR A 116 -10.71 -0.78 -9.57
N GLU A 117 -10.94 0.52 -9.72
CA GLU A 117 -11.64 1.17 -10.83
C GLU A 117 -10.91 1.10 -12.17
N SER A 118 -9.58 0.90 -12.16
CA SER A 118 -8.76 0.79 -13.38
C SER A 118 -8.66 -0.63 -13.93
N THR A 119 -9.36 -1.58 -13.30
CA THR A 119 -9.36 -2.97 -13.75
C THR A 119 -10.05 -3.08 -15.12
N ASP A 120 -9.32 -3.57 -16.12
CA ASP A 120 -9.83 -3.76 -17.48
C ASP A 120 -10.33 -5.20 -17.73
N GLU A 121 -11.04 -5.41 -18.84
CA GLU A 121 -11.57 -6.74 -19.16
C GLU A 121 -10.49 -7.80 -19.32
N LYS A 122 -9.29 -7.42 -19.79
CA LYS A 122 -8.18 -8.37 -19.98
C LYS A 122 -7.69 -8.87 -18.63
N THR A 123 -7.52 -7.97 -17.68
CA THR A 123 -7.13 -8.26 -16.30
C THR A 123 -8.18 -9.16 -15.63
N LEU A 124 -9.48 -8.84 -15.77
CA LEU A 124 -10.55 -9.69 -15.23
C LEU A 124 -10.61 -11.06 -15.89
N ARG A 125 -10.42 -11.16 -17.21
CA ARG A 125 -10.38 -12.45 -17.91
C ARG A 125 -9.20 -13.30 -17.43
N TRP A 126 -8.01 -12.71 -17.30
CA TRP A 126 -6.86 -13.38 -16.73
C TRP A 126 -7.14 -13.86 -15.30
N PHE A 127 -7.61 -12.96 -14.43
CA PHE A 127 -7.89 -13.27 -13.03
C PHE A 127 -8.93 -14.39 -12.89
N SER A 128 -10.05 -14.29 -13.63
CA SER A 128 -11.09 -15.33 -13.65
C SER A 128 -10.56 -16.67 -14.15
N SER A 129 -9.65 -16.66 -15.14
CA SER A 129 -9.02 -17.89 -15.65
C SER A 129 -8.12 -18.55 -14.60
N VAL A 130 -7.37 -17.74 -13.83
CA VAL A 130 -6.56 -18.23 -12.70
C VAL A 130 -7.44 -18.84 -11.62
N ILE A 131 -8.53 -18.16 -11.22
CA ILE A 131 -9.45 -18.69 -10.22
C ILE A 131 -10.10 -20.01 -10.68
N ARG A 132 -10.55 -20.10 -11.94
CA ARG A 132 -11.09 -21.35 -12.51
C ARG A 132 -10.06 -22.48 -12.52
N LEU A 133 -8.80 -22.17 -12.80
CA LEU A 133 -7.72 -23.16 -12.75
C LEU A 133 -7.46 -23.65 -11.33
N LEU A 134 -7.44 -22.75 -10.35
CA LEU A 134 -7.28 -23.10 -8.94
C LEU A 134 -8.47 -23.95 -8.43
N GLU A 135 -9.68 -23.64 -8.87
CA GLU A 135 -10.88 -24.44 -8.58
C GLU A 135 -10.78 -25.84 -9.21
N ALA A 136 -10.43 -25.94 -10.49
CA ALA A 136 -10.30 -27.22 -11.19
C ALA A 136 -9.17 -28.11 -10.65
N THR A 137 -8.19 -27.53 -9.97
CA THR A 137 -7.06 -28.24 -9.34
C THR A 137 -7.25 -28.45 -7.84
N GLU A 138 -8.42 -28.11 -7.29
CA GLU A 138 -8.74 -28.21 -5.85
C GLU A 138 -7.78 -27.40 -4.95
N LEU A 139 -7.12 -26.38 -5.51
CA LEU A 139 -6.21 -25.47 -4.82
C LEU A 139 -6.88 -24.16 -4.36
N LEU A 140 -8.16 -23.95 -4.72
CA LEU A 140 -8.95 -22.83 -4.22
C LEU A 140 -9.50 -23.15 -2.83
N ILE A 141 -8.82 -22.64 -1.79
CA ILE A 141 -9.10 -22.99 -0.38
C ILE A 141 -10.18 -22.10 0.25
N VAL A 142 -10.41 -20.90 -0.30
CA VAL A 142 -11.39 -19.93 0.18
C VAL A 142 -12.28 -19.47 -0.97
N ARG A 143 -13.59 -19.50 -0.76
CA ARG A 143 -14.62 -18.98 -1.65
C ARG A 143 -15.51 -18.03 -0.86
N ASP A 144 -15.84 -16.90 -1.46
CA ASP A 144 -16.77 -15.90 -0.94
C ASP A 144 -17.82 -15.53 -1.99
N GLU A 145 -18.78 -14.69 -1.60
CA GLU A 145 -19.87 -14.26 -2.46
C GLU A 145 -19.36 -13.51 -3.72
N PHE A 146 -18.22 -12.84 -3.61
CA PHE A 146 -17.58 -12.15 -4.73
C PHE A 146 -17.05 -13.14 -5.76
N LEU A 147 -16.30 -14.17 -5.33
CA LEU A 147 -15.78 -15.22 -6.21
C LEU A 147 -16.91 -16.03 -6.85
N ASP A 148 -18.00 -16.28 -6.12
CA ASP A 148 -19.20 -16.92 -6.68
C ASP A 148 -19.84 -16.09 -7.79
N LYS A 149 -19.97 -14.77 -7.58
CA LYS A 149 -20.47 -13.83 -8.61
C LYS A 149 -19.51 -13.74 -9.80
N LEU A 150 -18.20 -13.72 -9.56
CA LEU A 150 -17.17 -13.67 -10.59
C LEU A 150 -17.19 -14.92 -11.49
N LEU A 151 -17.40 -16.10 -10.89
CA LEU A 151 -17.39 -17.38 -11.60
C LEU A 151 -18.73 -17.72 -12.28
N SER A 152 -19.84 -17.14 -11.84
CA SER A 152 -21.20 -17.44 -12.33
C SER A 152 -21.69 -16.54 -13.48
N ARG A 153 -21.13 -15.34 -13.69
CA ARG A 153 -21.71 -14.32 -14.61
C ARG A 153 -21.09 -14.27 -16.02
N THR A 154 -21.94 -13.91 -16.98
CA THR A 154 -21.61 -13.54 -18.38
C THR A 154 -21.05 -12.11 -18.49
N ASP A 155 -20.96 -11.35 -17.39
CA ASP A 155 -20.46 -9.96 -17.34
C ASP A 155 -19.62 -9.75 -16.06
N VAL A 156 -18.35 -10.16 -16.16
CA VAL A 156 -17.35 -10.12 -15.08
C VAL A 156 -17.03 -8.68 -14.65
N MET A 157 -17.09 -7.73 -15.59
CA MET A 157 -16.82 -6.31 -15.33
C MET A 157 -17.86 -5.69 -14.41
N LYS A 158 -19.15 -6.00 -14.62
CA LYS A 158 -20.22 -5.50 -13.76
C LYS A 158 -20.09 -6.01 -12.32
N ALA A 159 -19.81 -7.32 -12.16
CA ALA A 159 -19.61 -7.92 -10.83
C ALA A 159 -18.43 -7.32 -10.07
N TRP A 160 -17.35 -6.99 -10.78
CA TRP A 160 -16.18 -6.33 -10.18
C TRP A 160 -16.51 -4.94 -9.62
N ARG A 161 -17.20 -4.10 -10.42
CA ARG A 161 -17.56 -2.74 -10.00
C ARG A 161 -18.52 -2.71 -8.82
N GLU A 162 -19.58 -3.52 -8.86
CA GLU A 162 -20.59 -3.60 -7.77
C GLU A 162 -20.00 -3.99 -6.41
N ASN A 163 -18.81 -4.61 -6.37
CA ASN A 163 -18.17 -5.08 -5.15
C ASN A 163 -17.07 -4.14 -4.63
N HIS A 164 -16.68 -3.13 -5.40
CA HIS A 164 -15.58 -2.21 -5.07
C HIS A 164 -16.00 -0.73 -5.17
N GLU A 165 -17.31 -0.46 -5.29
CA GLU A 165 -17.99 0.83 -5.08
C GLU A 165 -18.72 0.81 -3.73
#